data_AF-A0A643CJM4-F1
#
_entry.id   AF-A0A643CJM4-F1
#
_cell.length_a   1.000
_cell.length_b   1.000
_cell.length_c   1.000
_cell.angle_alpha   90.00
_cell.angle_beta   90.00
_cell.angle_gamma   90.00
#
_symmetry.space_group_name_H-M   'P 1'
#
loop_
_entity.id
_entity.type
_entity.pdbx_description
1 polymer ?
#
loop_
_entity_poly.entity_id
_entity_poly.type
_entity_poly.pdbx_seq_one_letter_code
_entity_poly.pdbx_strand_id
1 'polypeptide(L)'
;FLKQLGLHPNWQFVDVYGMDPELLSMVPRPVCAVLLLFPITEKYEIFRTEEEEKIKSQGQDVTSSVYFMKQTISNACGTIGLIHAIANNKDKMHFESGSTLKKFLEESASMSPEERARYLENYDV
;
A
#
# COMPACT_ATOMS: atom_id res chain seq x y z
N PHE A 1 1.25 5.60 -13.72
CA PHE A 1 1.41 4.21 -13.26
C PHE A 1 0.06 3.51 -13.04
N LEU A 2 -0.82 3.98 -12.14
CA LEU A 2 -2.14 3.36 -11.90
C LEU A 2 -2.98 3.08 -13.16
N LYS A 3 -2.98 4.01 -14.13
CA LYS A 3 -3.63 3.82 -15.43
C LYS A 3 -3.08 2.60 -16.19
N GLN A 4 -1.76 2.38 -16.18
CA GLN A 4 -1.12 1.23 -16.84
C GLN A 4 -1.47 -0.09 -16.14
N LEU A 5 -1.77 -0.04 -14.83
CA LEU A 5 -2.27 -1.18 -14.07
C LEU A 5 -3.78 -1.43 -14.27
N GLY A 6 -4.43 -0.67 -15.15
CA GLY A 6 -5.86 -0.81 -15.49
C GLY A 6 -6.81 -0.27 -14.42
N LEU A 7 -6.42 0.75 -13.65
CA LEU A 7 -7.33 1.44 -12.75
C LEU A 7 -8.02 2.60 -13.49
N HIS A 8 -9.35 2.63 -13.47
CA HIS A 8 -10.12 3.76 -13.99
C HIS A 8 -9.81 5.02 -13.16
N PRO A 9 -9.65 6.21 -13.76
CA PRO A 9 -9.13 7.41 -13.08
C PRO A 9 -10.14 8.11 -12.15
N ASN A 10 -10.96 7.37 -11.41
CA ASN A 10 -11.86 7.90 -10.37
C ASN A 10 -11.09 8.43 -9.15
N TRP A 11 -9.89 7.88 -8.92
CA TRP A 11 -8.97 8.28 -7.86
C TRP A 11 -7.65 8.71 -8.48
N GLN A 12 -7.07 9.79 -7.98
CA GLN A 12 -5.79 10.33 -8.43
C GLN A 12 -4.93 10.69 -7.22
N PHE A 13 -3.61 10.59 -7.37
CA PHE A 13 -2.69 11.14 -6.38
C PHE A 13 -2.54 12.64 -6.58
N VAL A 14 -2.43 13.36 -5.47
CA VAL A 14 -2.08 14.78 -5.41
C VAL A 14 -0.98 14.97 -4.38
N ASP A 15 -0.22 16.05 -4.52
CA ASP A 15 0.76 16.43 -3.52
C ASP A 15 0.08 16.93 -2.23
N VAL A 16 0.74 16.69 -1.10
CA VAL A 16 0.40 17.29 0.19
C VAL A 16 1.48 18.30 0.52
N TYR A 17 1.16 19.58 0.39
CA TYR A 17 2.15 20.67 0.55
C TYR A 17 2.56 20.92 2.00
N GLY A 18 1.75 20.50 2.97
CA GLY A 18 2.04 20.59 4.39
C GLY A 18 0.94 19.96 5.23
N MET A 19 1.14 19.95 6.55
CA MET A 19 0.31 19.20 7.51
C MET A 19 -0.58 20.11 8.37
N ASP A 20 -0.47 21.43 8.23
CA ASP A 20 -1.37 22.38 8.88
C ASP A 20 -2.76 22.38 8.20
N PRO A 21 -3.81 22.81 8.92
CA PRO A 21 -5.18 22.75 8.40
C PRO A 21 -5.39 23.53 7.09
N GLU A 22 -4.65 24.62 6.87
CA GLU A 22 -4.76 25.44 5.68
C GLU A 22 -4.25 24.67 4.45
N LEU A 23 -3.04 24.11 4.53
CA LEU A 23 -2.47 23.30 3.43
C LEU A 23 -3.23 21.99 3.22
N LEU A 24 -3.70 21.33 4.28
CA LEU A 24 -4.55 20.14 4.17
C LEU A 24 -5.93 20.43 3.57
N SER A 25 -6.41 21.68 3.63
CA SER A 25 -7.68 22.04 3.00
C SER A 25 -7.63 21.95 1.47
N MET A 26 -6.44 22.11 0.87
CA MET A 26 -6.20 22.07 -0.58
C MET A 26 -6.33 20.67 -1.19
N VAL A 27 -6.19 19.61 -0.39
CA VAL A 27 -6.31 18.22 -0.85
C VAL A 27 -7.78 17.91 -1.18
N PRO A 28 -8.11 17.47 -2.42
CA PRO A 28 -9.47 17.08 -2.78
C PRO A 28 -10.01 15.97 -1.86
N ARG A 29 -11.31 16.03 -1.56
CA ARG A 29 -11.98 15.06 -0.67
C ARG A 29 -13.03 14.27 -1.44
N PRO A 30 -13.30 13.00 -1.08
CA PRO A 30 -12.68 12.25 0.02
C PRO A 30 -11.25 11.75 -0.28
N VAL A 31 -10.49 11.42 0.76
CA VAL A 31 -9.15 10.79 0.68
C VAL A 31 -9.23 9.38 1.26
N CYS A 32 -8.69 8.38 0.56
CA CYS A 32 -8.77 6.97 0.98
C CYS A 32 -7.41 6.32 1.32
N ALA A 33 -6.30 6.97 0.98
CA ALA A 33 -4.94 6.52 1.29
C ALA A 33 -3.96 7.71 1.26
N VAL A 34 -2.84 7.58 1.99
CA VAL A 34 -1.70 8.49 1.94
C VAL A 34 -0.45 7.64 1.78
N LEU A 35 0.40 7.96 0.80
CA LEU A 35 1.74 7.39 0.71
C LEU A 35 2.74 8.39 1.28
N LEU A 36 3.51 7.96 2.28
CA LEU A 36 4.55 8.76 2.90
C LEU A 36 5.92 8.23 2.46
N LEU A 37 6.70 9.07 1.79
CA LEU A 37 8.11 8.83 1.54
C LEU A 37 8.92 9.44 2.69
N PHE A 38 9.76 8.64 3.32
CA PHE A 38 10.63 9.09 4.41
C PHE A 38 12.00 8.39 4.35
N PRO A 39 13.07 8.99 4.90
CA PRO A 39 14.41 8.41 4.86
C PRO A 39 14.58 7.30 5.89
N ILE A 40 15.19 6.18 5.46
CA ILE A 40 15.61 5.09 6.33
C ILE A 40 16.97 5.46 6.93
N THR A 41 16.97 5.90 8.19
CA THR A 41 18.16 6.29 8.96
C THR A 41 18.42 5.30 10.09
N GLU A 42 19.61 5.31 10.69
CA GLU A 42 19.92 4.47 11.86
C GLU A 42 18.93 4.69 13.01
N LYS A 43 18.57 5.95 13.29
CA LYS A 43 17.57 6.28 14.31
C LYS A 43 16.21 5.65 14.00
N TYR A 44 15.81 5.63 12.73
CA TYR A 44 14.59 4.96 12.30
C TYR A 44 14.69 3.44 12.47
N GLU A 45 15.81 2.81 12.11
CA GLU A 45 15.96 1.35 12.25
C GLU A 45 15.95 0.89 13.71
N ILE A 46 16.55 1.67 14.62
CA ILE A 46 16.46 1.42 16.07
C ILE A 46 14.99 1.44 16.51
N PHE A 47 14.27 2.52 16.19
CA PHE A 47 12.85 2.66 16.53
C PHE A 47 11.99 1.53 15.92
N ARG A 48 12.22 1.19 14.65
CA ARG A 48 11.50 0.11 13.94
C ARG A 48 11.69 -1.24 14.63
N THR A 49 12.91 -1.53 15.08
CA THR A 49 13.24 -2.78 15.78
C THR A 49 12.57 -2.83 17.15
N GLU A 50 12.62 -1.73 17.92
CA GLU A 50 11.93 -1.60 19.22
C GLU A 50 10.41 -1.77 19.08
N GLU A 51 9.81 -1.17 18.06
CA GLU A 51 8.36 -1.30 17.78
C GLU A 51 7.99 -2.74 17.40
N GLU A 52 8.80 -3.40 16.56
CA GLU A 52 8.58 -4.80 16.18
C GLU A 52 8.63 -5.74 17.39
N GLU A 53 9.62 -5.58 18.27
CA GLU A 53 9.75 -6.37 19.50
C GLU A 53 8.60 -6.10 20.48
N LYS A 54 8.20 -4.83 20.63
CA LYS A 54 7.07 -4.43 21.46
C LYS A 54 5.77 -5.08 20.99
N ILE A 55 5.47 -5.02 19.70
CA ILE A 55 4.25 -5.61 19.14
C ILE A 55 4.27 -7.14 19.27
N LYS A 56 5.41 -7.81 19.05
CA LYS A 56 5.53 -9.26 19.23
C LYS A 56 5.30 -9.71 20.67
N SER A 57 5.76 -8.91 21.64
CA SER A 57 5.67 -9.24 23.08
C SER A 57 4.34 -8.84 23.72
N GLN A 58 3.74 -7.73 23.28
CA GLN A 58 2.52 -7.17 23.88
C GLN A 58 1.26 -7.48 23.06
N GLY A 59 1.42 -7.89 21.81
CA GLY A 59 0.33 -8.07 20.87
C GLY A 59 -0.19 -6.76 20.29
N GLN A 60 -1.00 -6.89 19.24
CA GLN A 60 -1.82 -5.83 18.68
C GLN A 60 -3.02 -6.46 17.96
N ASP A 61 -4.11 -5.72 17.83
CA ASP A 61 -5.26 -6.15 17.05
C ASP A 61 -5.08 -5.75 15.59
N VAL A 62 -5.16 -6.73 14.69
CA VAL A 62 -5.21 -6.52 13.24
C VAL A 62 -6.44 -7.23 12.71
N THR A 63 -7.37 -6.46 12.12
CA THR A 63 -8.56 -7.06 11.51
C THR A 63 -8.18 -7.95 10.32
N SER A 64 -8.87 -9.07 10.16
CA SER A 64 -8.64 -10.03 9.08
C SER A 64 -8.90 -9.47 7.68
N SER A 65 -9.60 -8.33 7.59
CA SER A 65 -9.89 -7.66 6.32
C SER A 65 -8.71 -6.85 5.76
N VAL A 66 -7.63 -6.63 6.53
CA VAL A 66 -6.45 -5.91 6.03
C VAL A 66 -5.71 -6.76 5.00
N TYR A 67 -5.56 -6.21 3.79
CA TYR A 67 -4.66 -6.77 2.80
C TYR A 67 -3.23 -6.26 3.06
N PHE A 68 -2.35 -7.16 3.48
CA PHE A 68 -0.94 -6.89 3.73
C PHE A 68 -0.04 -7.85 2.94
N MET A 69 1.11 -7.35 2.47
CA MET A 69 2.12 -8.14 1.78
C MET A 69 3.53 -7.66 2.17
N LYS A 70 4.47 -8.59 2.24
CA LYS A 70 5.88 -8.26 2.53
C LYS A 70 6.59 -7.70 1.30
N GLN A 71 7.67 -6.98 1.57
CA GLN A 71 8.62 -6.56 0.53
C GLN A 71 9.84 -7.48 0.56
N THR A 72 10.08 -8.16 -0.55
CA THR A 72 11.24 -9.05 -0.77
C THR A 72 12.07 -8.63 -1.98
N ILE A 73 11.56 -7.68 -2.78
CA ILE A 73 12.24 -7.10 -3.94
C ILE A 73 12.82 -5.73 -3.53
N SER A 74 14.13 -5.54 -3.71
CA SER A 74 14.77 -4.25 -3.46
C SER A 74 14.18 -3.17 -4.35
N ASN A 75 13.94 -1.97 -3.79
CA ASN A 75 13.33 -0.81 -4.47
C ASN A 75 11.88 -1.00 -4.97
N ALA A 76 11.17 -2.06 -4.57
CA ALA A 76 9.76 -2.27 -4.95
C ALA A 76 8.74 -1.56 -4.02
N CYS A 77 9.20 -0.77 -3.04
CA CYS A 77 8.34 -0.12 -2.05
C CYS A 77 7.26 0.77 -2.69
N GLY A 78 7.56 1.44 -3.80
CA GLY A 78 6.58 2.24 -4.55
C GLY A 78 5.43 1.39 -5.08
N THR A 79 5.73 0.26 -5.73
CA THR A 79 4.72 -0.69 -6.23
C THR A 79 3.92 -1.29 -5.08
N ILE A 80 4.58 -1.72 -4.01
CA ILE A 80 3.93 -2.34 -2.84
C ILE A 80 3.01 -1.35 -2.14
N GLY A 81 3.45 -0.10 -1.94
CA GLY A 81 2.63 0.95 -1.36
C GLY A 81 1.38 1.24 -2.18
N LEU A 82 1.48 1.22 -3.52
CA LEU A 82 0.33 1.35 -4.40
C LEU A 82 -0.62 0.15 -4.30
N ILE A 83 -0.10 -1.08 -4.26
CA ILE A 83 -0.90 -2.28 -4.06
C ILE A 83 -1.66 -2.20 -2.73
N HIS A 84 -0.99 -1.82 -1.63
CA HIS A 84 -1.64 -1.66 -0.32
C HIS A 84 -2.76 -0.60 -0.35
N ALA A 85 -2.51 0.55 -0.98
CA ALA A 85 -3.49 1.63 -1.08
C ALA A 85 -4.77 1.20 -1.82
N ILE A 86 -4.61 0.47 -2.93
CA ILE A 86 -5.73 0.00 -3.75
C ILE A 86 -6.43 -1.21 -3.14
N ALA A 87 -5.68 -2.21 -2.66
CA ALA A 87 -6.24 -3.45 -2.10
C ALA A 87 -7.14 -3.20 -0.89
N ASN A 88 -6.71 -2.30 0.01
CA ASN A 88 -7.48 -1.95 1.22
C ASN A 88 -8.63 -0.97 0.95
N ASN A 89 -8.81 -0.55 -0.31
CA ASN A 89 -9.92 0.29 -0.75
C ASN A 89 -10.67 -0.33 -1.94
N LYS A 90 -10.56 -1.64 -2.16
CA LYS A 90 -11.07 -2.34 -3.36
C LYS A 90 -12.53 -1.99 -3.69
N ASP A 91 -13.39 -1.86 -2.69
CA ASP A 91 -14.82 -1.54 -2.87
C ASP A 91 -15.09 -0.14 -3.45
N LYS A 92 -14.11 0.77 -3.37
CA LYS A 92 -14.17 2.14 -3.92
C LYS A 92 -13.51 2.24 -5.31
N MET A 93 -12.88 1.17 -5.78
CA MET A 93 -12.01 1.16 -6.94
C MET A 93 -12.71 0.56 -8.15
N HIS A 94 -12.64 1.25 -9.28
CA HIS A 94 -13.14 0.73 -10.56
C HIS A 94 -11.95 0.32 -11.42
N PHE A 95 -11.92 -0.94 -11.82
CA PHE A 95 -10.87 -1.51 -12.66
C PHE A 95 -11.39 -1.66 -14.09
N GLU A 96 -10.53 -1.37 -15.05
CA GLU A 96 -10.79 -1.60 -16.47
C GLU A 96 -10.75 -3.10 -16.80
N SER A 97 -11.38 -3.48 -17.91
CA SER A 97 -11.30 -4.85 -18.41
C SER A 97 -9.86 -5.20 -18.77
N GLY A 98 -9.35 -6.34 -18.27
CA GLY A 98 -7.95 -6.74 -18.45
C GLY A 98 -6.95 -6.09 -17.49
N SER A 99 -7.42 -5.39 -16.44
CA SER A 99 -6.53 -4.83 -15.41
C SER A 99 -5.62 -5.90 -14.78
N THR A 100 -4.30 -5.70 -14.94
CA THR A 100 -3.27 -6.56 -14.38
C THR A 100 -3.26 -6.52 -12.85
N LEU A 101 -3.54 -5.36 -12.26
CA LEU A 101 -3.67 -5.20 -10.81
C LEU A 101 -4.93 -5.88 -10.26
N LYS A 102 -6.06 -5.79 -10.97
CA LYS A 102 -7.28 -6.51 -10.55
C LYS A 102 -7.02 -8.01 -10.47
N LYS A 103 -6.41 -8.58 -11.51
CA LYS A 103 -6.03 -9.99 -11.58
C LYS A 103 -5.11 -10.38 -10.41
N PHE A 104 -4.06 -9.60 -10.17
CA PHE A 104 -3.14 -9.81 -9.04
C PHE A 104 -3.89 -9.87 -7.70
N LEU A 105 -4.79 -8.91 -7.43
CA LEU A 105 -5.55 -8.82 -6.18
C LEU A 105 -6.56 -9.96 -6.00
N GLU A 106 -7.11 -10.49 -7.10
CA GLU A 106 -8.03 -11.63 -7.06
C GLU A 106 -7.29 -12.94 -6.80
N GLU A 107 -6.16 -13.16 -7.47
CA GLU A 107 -5.35 -14.38 -7.33
C GLU A 107 -4.64 -14.45 -5.96
N SER A 108 -4.33 -13.31 -5.36
CA SER A 108 -3.60 -13.21 -4.08
C SER A 108 -4.48 -12.96 -2.85
N ALA A 109 -5.81 -12.98 -3.02
CA ALA A 109 -6.75 -12.63 -1.96
C ALA A 109 -6.61 -13.50 -0.70
N SER A 110 -6.43 -14.81 -0.87
CA SER A 110 -6.29 -15.79 0.23
C SER A 110 -4.84 -16.11 0.62
N MET A 111 -3.86 -15.52 -0.07
CA MET A 111 -2.44 -15.75 0.21
C MET A 111 -2.00 -15.09 1.51
N SER A 112 -1.02 -15.69 2.19
CA SER A 112 -0.32 -15.04 3.31
C SER A 112 0.48 -13.82 2.84
N PRO A 113 0.89 -12.90 3.73
CA PRO A 113 1.75 -11.79 3.37
C PRO A 113 3.07 -12.19 2.70
N GLU A 114 3.66 -13.33 3.09
CA GLU A 114 4.86 -13.90 2.49
C GLU A 114 4.59 -14.49 1.10
N GLU A 115 3.44 -15.16 0.93
CA GLU A 115 3.04 -15.72 -0.36
C GLU A 115 2.75 -14.62 -1.38
N ARG A 116 2.09 -13.53 -0.96
CA ARG A 116 1.87 -12.33 -1.80
C ARG A 116 3.18 -11.72 -2.29
N ALA A 117 4.21 -11.70 -1.45
CA ALA A 117 5.53 -11.19 -1.81
C ALA A 117 6.19 -12.06 -2.90
N ARG A 118 6.21 -13.38 -2.68
CA ARG A 118 6.70 -14.35 -3.69
C ARG A 118 5.87 -14.32 -4.98
N TYR A 119 4.57 -14.05 -4.87
CA TYR A 119 3.73 -13.92 -6.04
C TYR A 119 4.15 -12.72 -6.88
N LEU A 120 4.39 -11.57 -6.25
CA LEU A 120 4.87 -10.36 -6.92
C LEU A 120 6.24 -10.54 -7.59
N GLU A 121 7.14 -11.33 -7.00
CA GLU A 121 8.45 -11.66 -7.60
C GLU A 121 8.35 -12.31 -8.97
N ASN A 122 7.26 -13.06 -9.22
CA ASN A 122 7.05 -13.81 -10.45
C ASN A 122 5.92 -13.22 -11.31
N TYR A 123 5.43 -12.02 -10.98
CA TYR A 123 4.30 -11.41 -11.66
C TYR A 123 4.78 -10.44 -12.74
N ASP A 124 5.05 -10.99 -13.92
CA ASP A 124 5.37 -10.19 -15.10
C ASP A 124 4.11 -9.49 -15.61
N VAL A 125 4.16 -8.16 -15.66
CA VAL A 125 3.06 -7.27 -16.10
C VAL A 125 3.10 -7.07 -17.61
#